data_AF-A0A8T5MRW7-F1
#
_entry.id   AF-A0A8T5MRW7-F1
#
_cell.length_a   1.000
_cell.length_b   1.000
_cell.length_c   1.000
_cell.angle_alpha   90.00
_cell.angle_beta   90.00
_cell.angle_gamma   90.00
#
_symmetry.space_group_name_H-M   'P 1'
#
loop_
_entity.id
_entity.type
_entity.pdbx_description
1 polymer ?
#
loop_
_entity_poly.entity_id
_entity_poly.type
_entity_poly.pdbx_seq_one_letter_code
_entity_poly.pdbx_strand_id
1 'polypeptide(L)'
;EQGAIHISNIKDAYVKELGYEFGFRDIVRAKVIDAKTLRLSTDHKDLGVIKAICSRCRATLRRKGDKLECSKCGRIETRKIADDYGSGMI
;
A
#
# COMPACT_ATOMS: atom_id res chain seq x y z
N GLU A 1 17.41 7.67 9.01
CA GLU A 1 17.16 6.28 9.44
C GLU A 1 16.14 5.63 8.52
N GLN A 2 16.08 4.30 8.45
CA GLN A 2 15.15 3.56 7.57
C GLN A 2 14.14 2.80 8.44
N GLY A 3 12.86 2.85 8.07
CA GLY A 3 11.80 2.04 8.68
C GLY A 3 11.51 0.77 7.88
N ALA A 4 11.01 -0.26 8.55
CA ALA A 4 10.70 -1.55 7.93
C ALA A 4 9.31 -2.05 8.32
N ILE A 5 8.53 -2.50 7.33
CA ILE A 5 7.28 -3.25 7.53
C ILE A 5 7.61 -4.72 7.34
N HIS A 6 7.50 -5.51 8.41
CA HIS A 6 7.65 -6.96 8.33
C HIS A 6 6.38 -7.59 7.77
N ILE A 7 6.50 -8.72 7.05
CA ILE A 7 5.35 -9.39 6.39
C ILE A 7 4.21 -9.74 7.37
N SER A 8 4.55 -10.05 8.61
CA SER A 8 3.59 -10.33 9.70
C SER A 8 2.76 -9.13 10.13
N ASN A 9 3.17 -7.90 9.77
CA ASN A 9 2.56 -6.67 10.23
C ASN A 9 1.76 -5.97 9.11
N ILE A 10 1.44 -6.68 8.02
CA ILE A 10 0.82 -6.06 6.85
C ILE A 10 -0.70 -6.03 6.94
N LYS A 11 -1.30 -7.15 7.34
CA LYS A 11 -2.76 -7.35 7.45
C LYS A 11 -3.07 -8.55 8.32
N ASP A 12 -4.28 -8.60 8.87
CA ASP A 12 -4.82 -9.74 9.60
C ASP A 12 -5.29 -10.86 8.64
N ALA A 13 -4.38 -11.32 7.79
CA ALA A 13 -4.59 -12.40 6.84
C ALA A 13 -3.22 -12.88 6.31
N TYR A 14 -3.18 -14.11 5.80
CA TYR A 14 -1.96 -14.65 5.19
C TYR A 14 -1.52 -13.83 3.97
N VAL A 15 -0.26 -13.38 4.00
CA VAL A 15 0.41 -12.70 2.88
C VAL A 15 1.39 -13.67 2.27
N LYS A 16 1.15 -14.07 1.02
CA LYS A 16 2.05 -14.97 0.29
C LYS A 16 3.30 -14.24 -0.23
N GLU A 17 3.13 -13.02 -0.73
CA GLU A 17 4.19 -12.27 -1.40
C GLU A 17 3.96 -10.76 -1.24
N LEU A 18 5.01 -10.03 -0.90
CA LEU A 18 4.95 -8.58 -0.65
C LEU A 18 4.54 -7.76 -1.89
N GLY A 19 4.85 -8.25 -3.10
CA GLY A 19 4.52 -7.56 -4.35
C GLY A 19 3.02 -7.39 -4.62
N TYR A 20 2.16 -8.16 -3.94
CA TYR A 20 0.70 -7.97 -3.98
C TYR A 20 0.18 -6.97 -2.95
N GLU A 21 1.00 -6.60 -1.96
CA GLU A 21 0.61 -5.68 -0.89
C GLU A 21 1.18 -4.28 -1.17
N PHE A 22 2.43 -4.21 -1.61
CA PHE A 22 3.14 -2.96 -1.89
C PHE A 22 3.90 -3.02 -3.21
N GLY A 23 3.86 -1.90 -3.94
CA GLY A 23 4.62 -1.68 -5.16
C GLY A 23 5.75 -0.68 -4.97
N PHE A 24 6.70 -0.70 -5.89
CA PHE A 24 7.76 0.30 -5.93
C PHE A 24 7.18 1.71 -6.15
N ARG A 25 7.61 2.67 -5.33
CA ARG A 25 7.14 4.09 -5.29
C ARG A 25 5.71 4.28 -4.81
N ASP A 26 5.12 3.28 -4.17
CA ASP A 26 3.88 3.48 -3.44
C ASP A 26 4.13 4.38 -2.22
N ILE A 27 3.19 5.28 -1.95
CA ILE A 27 3.15 6.05 -0.71
C ILE A 27 2.30 5.26 0.26
N VAL A 28 2.88 4.87 1.39
CA VAL A 28 2.27 4.00 2.38
C VAL A 28 2.12 4.74 3.69
N ARG A 29 0.89 4.77 4.23
CA ARG A 29 0.64 5.17 5.61
C ARG A 29 0.76 3.95 6.51
N ALA A 30 1.59 4.06 7.54
CA ALA A 30 1.84 3.00 8.50
C ALA A 30 1.94 3.55 9.92
N LYS A 31 1.72 2.68 10.91
CA LYS A 31 1.87 2.97 12.33
C LYS A 31 3.24 2.54 12.81
N VAL A 32 3.93 3.40 13.56
CA VAL A 32 5.18 3.04 14.25
C VAL A 32 4.83 2.15 15.44
N ILE A 33 5.36 0.94 15.47
CA ILE A 33 5.16 -0.02 16.57
C ILE A 33 6.42 -0.18 17.44
N ASP A 34 7.58 0.21 16.93
CA ASP A 34 8.81 0.35 17.71
C ASP A 34 9.60 1.54 17.17
N ALA A 35 9.74 2.58 17.99
CA ALA A 35 10.43 3.81 17.61
C ALA A 35 11.96 3.65 17.54
N LYS A 36 12.53 2.69 18.28
CA LYS A 36 13.99 2.47 18.30
C LYS A 36 14.48 1.78 17.03
N THR A 37 13.69 0.84 16.50
CA THR A 37 14.03 0.08 15.29
C THR A 37 13.26 0.55 14.05
N LEU A 38 12.38 1.54 14.20
CA LEU A 38 11.44 2.00 13.19
C LEU A 38 10.66 0.84 12.53
N ARG A 39 10.24 -0.14 13.34
CA ARG A 39 9.29 -1.16 12.87
C ARG A 39 7.92 -0.53 12.68
N LEU A 40 7.31 -0.86 11.56
CA LEU A 40 6.04 -0.32 11.10
C LEU A 40 4.99 -1.44 10.96
N SER A 41 3.71 -1.06 11.07
CA SER A 41 2.54 -1.92 10.81
C SER A 41 1.51 -1.23 9.91
N THR A 42 0.80 -2.02 9.09
CA THR A 42 -0.33 -1.60 8.25
C THR A 42 -1.58 -2.46 8.42
N ASP A 43 -1.65 -3.19 9.54
CA ASP A 43 -2.70 -4.16 9.86
C ASP A 43 -4.13 -3.58 9.90
N HIS A 44 -4.28 -2.31 10.28
CA HIS A 44 -5.57 -1.62 10.30
C HIS A 44 -6.06 -1.19 8.90
N LYS A 45 -7.37 -0.93 8.77
CA LYS A 45 -8.04 -0.65 7.48
C LYS A 45 -7.71 0.74 6.91
N ASP A 46 -7.48 1.71 7.77
CA ASP A 46 -7.04 3.07 7.47
C ASP A 46 -5.52 3.16 7.14
N LEU A 47 -4.79 2.05 7.30
CA LEU A 47 -3.37 1.94 7.00
C LEU A 47 -3.13 1.13 5.71
N GLY A 48 -2.05 1.47 5.03
CA GLY A 48 -1.69 0.86 3.76
C GLY A 48 -1.31 1.92 2.71
N VAL A 49 -1.36 1.52 1.46
CA VAL A 49 -1.08 2.38 0.31
C VAL A 49 -2.16 3.46 0.24
N ILE A 50 -1.74 4.72 0.16
CA ILE A 50 -2.61 5.90 -0.04
C ILE A 50 -2.47 6.50 -1.44
N LYS A 51 -1.36 6.21 -2.14
CA LYS A 51 -1.11 6.62 -3.52
C LYS A 51 -0.19 5.61 -4.19
N ALA A 52 -0.53 5.22 -5.43
CA ALA A 52 0.25 4.28 -6.22
C ALA A 52 0.30 4.70 -7.69
N ILE A 53 1.28 4.14 -8.41
CA ILE A 53 1.44 4.30 -9.85
C ILE A 53 1.45 2.94 -10.54
N CYS A 54 0.99 2.91 -11.79
CA CYS A 54 0.94 1.68 -12.56
C CYS A 54 2.36 1.20 -12.87
N SER A 55 2.61 -0.08 -12.56
CA SER A 55 3.88 -0.77 -12.84
C SER A 55 4.29 -0.72 -14.31
N ARG A 56 3.34 -0.66 -15.25
CA ARG A 56 3.59 -0.67 -16.70
C ARG A 56 3.81 0.72 -17.28
N CYS A 57 2.88 1.65 -17.05
CA CYS A 57 2.86 2.93 -17.77
C CYS A 57 3.09 4.15 -16.87
N ARG A 58 3.30 3.95 -15.56
CA ARG A 58 3.56 4.97 -14.54
C ARG A 58 2.43 5.99 -14.33
N ALA A 59 1.28 5.84 -14.99
CA ALA A 59 0.09 6.63 -14.71
C ALA A 59 -0.48 6.30 -13.33
N THR A 60 -1.18 7.25 -12.71
CA THR A 60 -1.81 7.07 -11.40
C THR A 60 -2.84 5.94 -11.43
N LEU A 61 -2.84 5.13 -10.38
CA LEU A 61 -3.84 4.10 -10.17
C LEU A 61 -5.07 4.69 -9.44
N ARG A 62 -6.27 4.22 -9.78
CA ARG A 62 -7.53 4.62 -9.13
C ARG A 62 -8.13 3.42 -8.44
N ARG A 63 -8.72 3.63 -7.26
CA ARG A 63 -9.41 2.57 -6.53
C ARG A 63 -10.68 2.14 -7.28
N LYS A 64 -10.84 0.84 -7.45
CA LYS A 64 -12.03 0.18 -8.01
C LYS A 64 -12.35 -1.03 -7.13
N GLY A 65 -13.23 -0.80 -6.15
CA GLY A 65 -13.51 -1.78 -5.10
C GLY A 65 -12.28 -2.03 -4.22
N ASP A 66 -11.83 -3.27 -4.20
CA ASP A 66 -10.67 -3.78 -3.46
C ASP A 66 -9.36 -3.77 -4.27
N LYS A 67 -9.40 -3.30 -5.53
CA LYS A 67 -8.25 -3.26 -6.43
C LYS A 67 -7.95 -1.85 -6.93
N LEU A 68 -6.80 -1.74 -7.59
CA LEU A 68 -6.34 -0.53 -8.24
C LEU A 68 -6.35 -0.70 -9.76
N GLU A 69 -7.01 0.20 -10.48
CA GLU A 69 -7.08 0.21 -11.94
C GLU A 69 -6.32 1.41 -12.53
N CYS A 70 -5.53 1.15 -13.56
CA CYS A 70 -4.82 2.19 -14.27
C CYS A 70 -5.74 2.91 -15.26
N SER A 71 -5.87 4.23 -15.11
CA SER A 71 -6.70 5.06 -16.00
C SER A 71 -6.17 5.17 -17.43
N LYS A 72 -4.89 4.80 -17.69
CA LYS A 72 -4.25 4.92 -19.01
C LYS A 72 -4.20 3.61 -19.79
N CYS A 73 -3.87 2.49 -19.14
CA CYS A 73 -3.69 1.20 -19.82
C CYS A 73 -4.64 0.10 -19.35
N GLY A 74 -5.56 0.41 -18.44
CA GLY A 74 -6.56 -0.55 -17.93
C GLY A 74 -6.00 -1.68 -17.06
N ARG A 75 -4.70 -1.65 -16.73
CA ARG A 75 -4.08 -2.68 -15.87
C ARG A 75 -4.69 -2.63 -14.48
N ILE A 76 -5.07 -3.80 -13.97
CA ILE A 76 -5.54 -3.99 -12.61
C ILE A 76 -4.41 -4.55 -11.75
N GLU A 77 -4.18 -3.94 -10.60
CA GLU A 77 -3.15 -4.30 -9.64
C GLU A 77 -3.77 -4.41 -8.23
N THR A 78 -3.24 -5.35 -7.43
CA THR A 78 -3.65 -5.53 -6.03
C THR A 78 -2.63 -4.87 -5.11
N ARG A 79 -3.10 -4.24 -4.02
CA ARG A 79 -2.30 -3.62 -2.95
C ARG A 79 -3.02 -3.77 -1.61
N LYS A 80 -2.31 -3.54 -0.49
CA LYS A 80 -2.92 -3.24 0.80
C LYS A 80 -3.42 -1.79 0.77
N ILE A 81 -4.64 -1.58 0.28
CA ILE A 81 -5.23 -0.24 0.10
C ILE A 81 -5.71 0.30 1.45
N ALA A 82 -5.32 1.53 1.78
CA ALA A 82 -5.91 2.26 2.90
C ALA A 82 -7.32 2.75 2.54
N ASP A 83 -8.23 2.82 3.51
CA ASP A 83 -9.62 3.21 3.25
C ASP A 83 -9.78 4.60 2.62
N ASP A 84 -8.83 5.50 2.86
CA ASP A 84 -8.80 6.86 2.35
C ASP A 84 -7.89 7.03 1.11
N TYR A 85 -7.56 5.94 0.41
CA TYR A 85 -6.77 5.98 -0.83
C TYR A 85 -7.28 7.05 -1.79
N GLY A 86 -6.38 7.94 -2.23
CA GLY A 86 -6.69 8.99 -3.20
C GLY A 86 -7.49 10.17 -2.65
N SER A 87 -7.79 10.23 -1.35
CA SER A 87 -8.46 11.37 -0.70
C SER A 87 -7.61 12.65 -0.65
N GLY A 88 -6.29 12.52 -0.85
CA GLY A 88 -5.36 13.64 -0.70
C GLY A 88 -5.04 13.99 0.76
N MET A 89 -5.58 13.25 1.73
CA MET A 89 -5.21 13.36 3.13
C MET A 89 -3.85 12.70 3.35
N ILE A 90 -2.84 13.51 3.70
CA ILE A 90 -1.48 13.08 4.04
C ILE A 90 -1.20 13.53 5.47
#